data_AF-A0A9P6BUT8-F1
#
_entry.id   AF-A0A9P6BUT8-F1
#
_cell.length_a   1.000
_cell.length_b   1.000
_cell.length_c   1.000
_cell.angle_alpha   90.00
_cell.angle_beta   90.00
_cell.angle_gamma   90.00
#
_symmetry.space_group_name_H-M   'P 1'
#
loop_
_entity.id
_entity.type
_entity.pdbx_description
1 polymer ?
#
loop_
_entity_poly.entity_id
_entity_poly.type
_entity_poly.pdbx_seq_one_letter_code
_entity_poly.pdbx_strand_id
1 'polypeptide(L)'
;HCQSSNSGIGDFGPEGINAFIRDHHCKEICKRLGLDEDISLDFVSSDLHSNAPEKPTIEDELSSDSEDPDGDDDSIDHRDKDKADGDD
;
A
#
# COMPACT_ATOMS: atom_id res chain seq x y z
N HIS A 1 12.30 5.35 -6.87
CA HIS A 1 11.09 5.45 -6.04
C HIS A 1 11.09 6.75 -5.28
N CYS A 2 9.97 7.46 -5.23
CA CYS A 2 9.86 8.73 -4.52
C CYS A 2 8.95 8.58 -3.30
N GLN A 3 9.20 9.33 -2.22
CA GLN A 3 8.31 9.34 -1.05
C GLN A 3 6.88 9.76 -1.41
N SER A 4 6.72 10.62 -2.41
CA SER A 4 5.43 11.11 -2.88
C SER A 4 4.76 10.24 -3.95
N SER A 5 5.37 9.11 -4.35
CA SER A 5 4.84 8.16 -5.34
C SER A 5 4.30 8.78 -6.64
N ASN A 6 4.90 9.89 -7.10
CA ASN A 6 4.39 10.68 -8.24
C ASN A 6 5.30 10.64 -9.48
N SER A 7 6.28 9.74 -9.50
CA SER A 7 7.30 9.73 -10.56
C SER A 7 6.87 8.96 -11.83
N GLY A 8 5.67 8.37 -11.85
CA GLY A 8 5.10 7.64 -12.98
C GLY A 8 5.02 6.12 -12.76
N ILE A 9 4.76 5.39 -13.85
CA ILE A 9 4.63 3.91 -13.82
C ILE A 9 5.96 3.30 -13.39
N GLY A 10 5.91 2.40 -12.40
CA GLY A 10 7.09 1.78 -11.79
C GLY A 10 7.60 2.49 -10.55
N ASP A 11 6.95 3.58 -10.09
CA ASP A 11 7.21 4.16 -8.79
C ASP A 11 6.37 3.47 -7.68
N PHE A 12 6.94 2.44 -7.05
CA PHE A 12 6.36 1.79 -5.87
C PHE A 12 6.52 2.59 -4.57
N GLY A 13 6.93 3.85 -4.63
CA GLY A 13 6.95 4.74 -3.49
C GLY A 13 7.82 4.26 -2.32
N PRO A 14 7.44 4.56 -1.07
CA PRO A 14 8.14 4.10 0.13
C PRO A 14 8.29 2.57 0.21
N GLU A 15 7.33 1.81 -0.33
CA GLU A 15 7.39 0.34 -0.34
C GLU A 15 8.54 -0.17 -1.22
N GLY A 16 8.71 0.40 -2.42
CA GLY A 16 9.84 0.06 -3.30
C GLY A 16 11.19 0.43 -2.72
N ILE A 17 11.27 1.54 -1.97
CA ILE A 17 12.49 1.95 -1.26
C ILE A 17 12.83 0.91 -0.17
N ASN A 18 11.85 0.55 0.66
CA ASN A 18 12.06 -0.44 1.71
C ASN A 18 12.39 -1.82 1.15
N ALA A 19 11.78 -2.22 0.04
CA ALA A 19 12.12 -3.46 -0.64
C ALA A 19 13.60 -3.47 -1.08
N PHE A 20 14.08 -2.38 -1.69
CA PHE A 20 15.49 -2.25 -2.05
C PHE A 20 16.42 -2.35 -0.83
N ILE A 21 16.11 -1.65 0.26
CA ILE A 21 16.98 -1.63 1.46
C ILE A 21 17.11 -3.02 2.09
N ARG A 22 16.01 -3.79 2.17
CA ARG A 22 16.04 -5.15 2.74
C ARG A 22 16.97 -6.10 2.01
N ASP A 23 17.02 -5.99 0.69
CA ASP A 23 17.78 -6.92 -0.17
C ASP A 23 19.14 -6.36 -0.59
N HIS A 24 19.41 -5.07 -0.32
CA HIS A 24 20.66 -4.44 -0.71
C HIS A 24 21.81 -4.83 0.22
N HIS A 25 22.86 -5.39 -0.37
CA HIS A 25 24.14 -5.58 0.29
C HIS A 25 25.21 -4.70 -0.36
N CYS A 26 25.82 -3.81 0.43
CA CYS A 26 26.89 -2.95 -0.03
C CYS A 26 28.06 -3.77 -0.58
N LYS A 27 28.44 -3.49 -1.84
CA LYS A 27 29.61 -4.08 -2.50
C LYS A 27 30.77 -3.09 -2.55
N GLU A 28 31.90 -3.50 -3.12
CA GLU A 28 33.11 -2.67 -3.17
C GLU A 28 32.88 -1.27 -3.75
N ILE A 29 31.97 -1.13 -4.71
CA ILE A 29 31.63 0.18 -5.30
C ILE A 29 30.95 1.08 -4.26
N CYS A 30 29.96 0.56 -3.51
CA CYS A 30 29.28 1.33 -2.46
C CYS A 30 30.28 1.83 -1.42
N LYS A 31 31.21 0.96 -1.00
CA LYS A 31 32.27 1.29 -0.03
C LYS A 31 33.26 2.33 -0.57
N ARG A 32 33.65 2.21 -1.85
CA ARG A 32 34.54 3.18 -2.49
C ARG A 32 33.90 4.56 -2.62
N LEU A 33 32.58 4.60 -2.69
CA LEU A 33 31.79 5.82 -2.71
C LEU A 33 31.44 6.31 -1.29
N GLY A 34 31.82 5.59 -0.23
CA GLY A 34 31.50 5.94 1.16
C GLY A 34 30.01 5.83 1.50
N LEU A 35 29.27 4.95 0.81
CA LEU A 35 27.83 4.73 0.99
C LEU A 35 27.53 3.57 1.96
N ASP A 36 28.55 2.99 2.58
CA ASP A 36 28.44 1.86 3.50
C ASP A 36 28.23 2.26 4.97
N GLU A 37 28.28 3.56 5.28
CA GLU A 37 27.90 4.06 6.60
C GLU A 37 26.39 3.91 6.76
N ASP A 38 25.96 3.23 7.84
CA ASP A 38 24.56 3.01 8.20
C ASP A 38 23.77 4.31 8.01
N ILE A 39 23.02 4.38 6.91
CA ILE A 39 22.05 5.45 6.66
C ILE A 39 20.92 5.15 7.64
N SER A 40 21.09 5.57 8.89
CA SER A 40 20.06 5.48 9.93
C SER A 40 18.83 6.21 9.39
N LEU A 41 17.85 5.42 8.96
CA LEU A 41 16.59 5.88 8.38
C LEU A 41 15.73 6.63 9.41
N ASP A 42 16.22 6.78 10.64
CA ASP A 42 15.62 7.57 11.71
C ASP A 42 15.63 9.08 11.43
N PHE A 43 16.47 9.57 10.50
CA PHE A 43 16.54 11.01 10.19
C PHE A 43 15.27 11.55 9.50
N VAL A 44 14.44 10.72 8.86
CA VAL A 44 13.18 11.18 8.24
C VAL A 44 11.98 11.23 9.18
N SER A 45 12.17 11.00 10.49
CA SER A 45 11.08 11.13 11.49
C SER A 45 11.13 12.42 12.33
N SER A 46 12.05 13.35 12.05
CA SER A 46 12.27 14.51 12.95
C SER A 46 11.43 15.77 12.64
N ASP A 47 10.64 15.81 11.56
CA ASP A 47 9.77 16.96 11.24
C ASP A 47 8.28 16.75 11.59
N LEU A 48 7.92 15.75 12.40
CA LEU A 48 6.58 15.65 13.00
C LEU A 48 6.64 15.30 14.49
N HIS A 49 7.08 16.27 15.30
CA HIS A 49 6.63 16.36 16.69
C HIS A 49 6.12 17.77 16.97
N SER A 50 4.79 17.98 16.83
CA SER A 50 4.02 18.93 17.66
C SER A 50 2.52 18.77 17.40
N ASN A 51 1.94 17.70 17.95
CA ASN A 51 0.73 17.75 18.78
C ASN A 51 0.17 16.32 18.92
N ALA A 52 0.26 15.79 20.13
CA ALA A 52 -0.46 14.60 20.53
C ALA A 52 -1.97 14.88 20.48
N PRO A 53 -2.79 14.01 19.86
CA PRO A 53 -4.18 13.89 20.25
C PRO A 53 -4.26 12.86 21.38
N GLU A 54 -4.73 13.34 22.51
CA GLU A 54 -5.06 12.58 23.69
C GLU A 54 -6.12 11.51 23.34
N LYS A 55 -6.08 10.37 24.05
CA LYS A 55 -6.99 9.23 23.88
C LYS A 55 -8.45 9.67 23.65
N PRO A 56 -9.13 9.25 22.59
CA PRO A 56 -10.58 9.35 22.55
C PRO A 56 -11.17 8.28 23.47
N THR A 57 -11.82 8.76 24.52
CA THR A 57 -12.68 8.00 25.42
C THR A 57 -13.91 7.52 24.66
N ILE A 58 -14.15 6.22 24.75
CA ILE A 58 -15.38 5.55 24.37
C ILE A 58 -16.49 5.91 25.37
N GLU A 59 -17.42 6.78 24.97
CA GLU A 59 -18.71 6.90 25.65
C GLU A 59 -19.81 7.15 24.60
N ASP A 60 -20.51 6.06 24.29
CA ASP A 60 -21.97 5.91 24.23
C ASP A 60 -22.86 7.02 23.63
N GLU A 61 -23.75 6.55 22.75
CA GLU A 61 -25.05 7.11 22.39
C GLU A 61 -25.08 8.41 21.57
N LEU A 62 -25.32 8.29 20.26
CA LEU A 62 -26.49 8.90 19.62
C LEU A 62 -26.81 8.17 18.31
N SER A 63 -27.93 7.44 18.35
CA SER A 63 -28.59 6.80 17.21
C SER A 63 -28.99 7.85 16.16
N SER A 64 -28.75 7.57 14.88
CA SER A 64 -29.43 8.26 13.78
C SER A 64 -29.63 7.30 12.62
N ASP A 65 -30.77 6.63 12.76
CA ASP A 65 -31.68 6.10 11.76
C ASP A 65 -31.79 6.97 10.50
N SER A 66 -31.55 6.39 9.32
CA SER A 66 -32.11 6.78 8.01
C SER A 66 -31.22 6.23 6.87
N GLU A 67 -31.64 5.64 5.77
CA GLU A 67 -32.92 5.15 5.21
C GLU A 67 -32.47 4.20 4.08
N ASP A 68 -33.08 3.04 3.93
CA ASP A 68 -32.85 2.12 2.82
C ASP A 68 -33.42 2.69 1.51
N PRO A 69 -32.65 2.67 0.41
CA PRO A 69 -33.25 2.48 -0.90
C PRO A 69 -32.93 1.09 -1.44
N ASP A 70 -33.96 0.25 -1.43
CA ASP A 70 -34.11 -0.91 -2.30
C ASP A 70 -33.68 -0.56 -3.73
N GLY A 71 -32.85 -1.41 -4.34
CA GLY A 71 -32.32 -1.17 -5.68
C GLY A 71 -31.76 -2.42 -6.34
N ASP A 72 -32.69 -3.32 -6.68
CA ASP A 72 -32.71 -4.13 -7.91
C ASP A 72 -31.75 -5.33 -8.04
N ASP A 73 -32.30 -6.48 -7.67
CA ASP A 73 -32.05 -7.81 -8.24
C ASP A 73 -32.29 -7.83 -9.75
N ASP A 74 -31.26 -8.14 -10.53
CA ASP A 74 -31.43 -8.82 -11.81
C ASP A 74 -30.41 -9.97 -11.91
N SER A 75 -30.93 -11.11 -11.49
CA SER A 75 -30.46 -12.47 -11.73
C SER A 75 -30.12 -12.78 -13.20
N ILE A 76 -29.53 -13.97 -13.41
CA ILE A 76 -29.46 -14.81 -14.65
C ILE A 76 -28.16 -14.70 -15.49
N ASP A 77 -27.55 -15.79 -16.00
CA ASP A 77 -27.91 -17.21 -16.07
C ASP A 77 -26.62 -18.07 -16.10
N HIS A 78 -26.65 -19.20 -15.40
CA HIS A 78 -25.77 -20.33 -15.67
C HIS A 78 -26.30 -21.06 -16.91
N ARG A 79 -25.55 -21.14 -18.03
CA ARG A 79 -25.70 -22.28 -18.96
C ARG A 79 -24.56 -22.49 -19.95
N ASP A 80 -24.15 -23.76 -19.98
CA ASP A 80 -23.70 -24.59 -21.11
C ASP A 80 -22.45 -24.14 -21.91
N LYS A 81 -21.30 -24.82 -21.79
CA LYS A 81 -20.97 -26.13 -22.36
C LYS A 81 -20.94 -26.10 -23.89
N ASP A 82 -19.74 -26.02 -24.46
CA ASP A 82 -19.43 -26.72 -25.69
C ASP A 82 -18.02 -27.31 -25.66
N LYS A 83 -18.04 -28.63 -25.75
CA LYS A 83 -16.92 -29.55 -25.92
C LYS A 83 -16.76 -29.68 -27.43
N ALA A 84 -15.61 -29.34 -27.98
CA ALA A 84 -15.24 -29.73 -29.33
C ALA A 84 -14.00 -30.62 -29.28
N ASP A 85 -14.25 -31.90 -29.46
CA ASP A 85 -13.30 -32.95 -29.80
C ASP A 85 -12.82 -32.78 -31.27
N GLY A 86 -11.63 -33.30 -31.61
CA GLY A 86 -11.16 -33.54 -32.99
C GLY A 86 -10.32 -32.39 -33.60
N ASP A 87 -9.23 -32.62 -34.34
CA ASP A 87 -8.98 -33.69 -35.32
C ASP A 87 -7.49 -34.10 -35.36
N ASP A 88 -7.31 -35.30 -35.91
CA ASP A 88 -6.14 -36.18 -36.10
C ASP A 88 -4.85 -35.54 -36.64
#